data_AF-A0A7K7SDI9-F1
#
_entry.id   AF-A0A7K7SDI9-F1
#
_cell.length_a   1.000
_cell.length_b   1.000
_cell.length_c   1.000
_cell.angle_alpha   90.00
_cell.angle_beta   90.00
_cell.angle_gamma   90.00
#
_symmetry.space_group_name_H-M   'P 1'
#
loop_
_entity.id
_entity.type
_entity.pdbx_description
1 polymer ?
#
loop_
_entity_poly.entity_id
_entity_poly.type
_entity_poly.pdbx_seq_one_letter_code
_entity_poly.pdbx_strand_id
1 'polypeptide(L)'
;SMSGTVLAGTPIAVDFWSLRKAAGVRLFFLSHMHSDHTVGLSSTWSRPLYCSPLTARLLHHRLQVGVSRPPLPSSPGHPHMPVPNLVICPAPALPSPWPLQVPKCWIRPLEVGQSHVVGEVTVTLIDSNHCPGSVMFLFEGTFGTILYTGDFRYTSAMQGEPALRGRHIDRLYLDNTHCHPQRALPSRALATRQAAHLIRAHPQHHVVIGVYTLGKETLLVELALEFSTWVVVSPWRLEQMRLLELPDVFTTEEGTGWIRAVDVAEICWDTLVTWNAQHPTIAIIPTGRPVKVTHPNIHLIPYSDHSSFEELREFVKWLKPCSIIPIVKDDMCQVYFQEYLSSAPQVLPDFTVSKPVQESGQQQSRRRGQKPTSLWKRALGSSVPRGVVYDSPEKNTEKPEVFTDLKVPQHYCEPALCSKERHTSHRGEKEELSREQLGAAGAAPVSSEHLAEQYLLTPLHVLKQFSSHKFDQLVEDFLRKKDTP
;
A
#
# COMPACT_ATOMS: atom_id res chain seq x y z
N SER A 1 -1.42 14.82 -3.55
CA SER A 1 -0.43 15.78 -4.12
C SER A 1 0.04 15.22 -5.46
N MET A 2 1.00 15.86 -6.13
CA MET A 2 1.83 15.19 -7.14
C MET A 2 3.15 14.84 -6.44
N SER A 3 3.55 13.57 -6.51
CA SER A 3 4.71 13.05 -5.76
C SER A 3 5.97 12.90 -6.64
N GLY A 4 5.84 13.05 -7.96
CA GLY A 4 6.96 13.01 -8.90
C GLY A 4 7.77 14.30 -9.04
N THR A 5 8.98 14.17 -9.61
CA THR A 5 9.94 15.26 -9.75
C THR A 5 10.81 15.15 -11.01
N VAL A 6 11.49 16.24 -11.37
CA VAL A 6 12.55 16.27 -12.37
C VAL A 6 13.89 16.23 -11.64
N LEU A 7 14.78 15.28 -11.98
CA LEU A 7 16.05 15.13 -11.29
C LEU A 7 17.02 16.24 -11.75
N ALA A 8 17.42 17.11 -10.82
CA ALA A 8 18.13 18.35 -11.13
C ALA A 8 19.45 18.09 -11.89
N GLY A 9 19.75 18.89 -12.91
CA GLY A 9 20.95 18.71 -13.73
C GLY A 9 20.98 17.42 -14.57
N THR A 10 19.82 16.80 -14.84
CA THR A 10 19.71 15.59 -15.67
C THR A 10 18.57 15.73 -16.70
N PRO A 11 18.53 14.88 -17.75
CA PRO A 11 17.40 14.79 -18.66
C PRO A 11 16.27 13.85 -18.15
N ILE A 12 16.23 13.53 -16.85
CA ILE A 12 15.38 12.50 -16.25
C ILE A 12 14.24 13.11 -15.43
N ALA A 13 13.04 12.55 -15.58
CA ALA A 13 11.91 12.77 -14.68
C ALA A 13 11.36 11.44 -14.18
N VAL A 14 10.95 11.40 -12.91
CA VAL A 14 10.31 10.24 -12.28
C VAL A 14 8.94 10.66 -11.74
N ASP A 15 7.90 9.89 -12.06
CA ASP A 15 6.50 10.11 -11.65
C ASP A 15 5.92 11.49 -12.04
N PHE A 16 6.52 12.14 -13.04
CA PHE A 16 6.24 13.53 -13.41
C PHE A 16 5.87 13.68 -14.90
N TRP A 17 4.61 14.03 -15.15
CA TRP A 17 3.98 13.94 -16.47
C TRP A 17 3.65 15.29 -17.11
N SER A 18 4.11 16.40 -16.51
CA SER A 18 3.82 17.75 -17.00
C SER A 18 4.86 18.21 -18.03
N LEU A 19 4.67 17.89 -19.30
CA LEU A 19 5.58 18.27 -20.40
C LEU A 19 5.88 19.79 -20.46
N ARG A 20 4.92 20.64 -20.06
CA ARG A 20 5.11 22.11 -20.00
C ARG A 20 6.13 22.55 -18.93
N LYS A 21 6.30 21.76 -17.87
CA LYS A 21 7.21 22.02 -16.74
C LYS A 21 8.51 21.21 -16.84
N ALA A 22 8.55 20.21 -17.72
CA ALA A 22 9.68 19.30 -17.93
C ALA A 22 10.56 19.73 -19.13
N ALA A 23 10.89 21.02 -19.22
CA ALA A 23 11.78 21.53 -20.27
C ALA A 23 13.16 20.88 -20.17
N GLY A 24 13.68 20.34 -21.27
CA GLY A 24 14.96 19.60 -21.30
C GLY A 24 14.88 18.12 -20.93
N VAL A 25 13.76 17.65 -20.34
CA VAL A 25 13.58 16.24 -20.00
C VAL A 25 13.40 15.39 -21.27
N ARG A 26 14.13 14.28 -21.32
CA ARG A 26 14.10 13.30 -22.41
C ARG A 26 13.65 11.91 -21.96
N LEU A 27 13.92 11.54 -20.71
CA LEU A 27 13.63 10.22 -20.14
C LEU A 27 12.58 10.34 -19.03
N PHE A 28 11.56 9.48 -19.05
CA PHE A 28 10.44 9.49 -18.10
C PHE A 28 10.30 8.11 -17.46
N PHE A 29 10.26 8.05 -16.14
CA PHE A 29 10.15 6.81 -15.37
C PHE A 29 8.89 6.83 -14.50
N LEU A 30 8.24 5.66 -14.36
CA LEU A 30 7.11 5.45 -13.46
C LEU A 30 7.50 4.41 -12.41
N SER A 31 7.59 4.81 -11.14
CA SER A 31 7.97 3.94 -10.03
C SER A 31 6.90 2.88 -9.76
N HIS A 32 5.63 3.27 -9.70
CA HIS A 32 4.51 2.38 -9.40
C HIS A 32 3.14 2.99 -9.78
N MET A 33 2.05 2.21 -9.63
CA MET A 33 0.70 2.54 -10.14
C MET A 33 -0.26 3.15 -9.08
N HIS A 34 0.22 4.06 -8.23
CA HIS A 34 -0.68 4.92 -7.42
C HIS A 34 -1.08 6.19 -8.17
N SER A 35 -2.16 6.83 -7.72
CA SER A 35 -2.82 7.94 -8.42
C SER A 35 -2.03 9.25 -8.35
N ASP A 36 -1.34 9.53 -7.24
CA ASP A 36 -0.49 10.71 -7.05
C ASP A 36 0.86 10.64 -7.78
N HIS A 37 1.29 9.43 -8.16
CA HIS A 37 2.44 9.16 -9.03
C HIS A 37 2.09 9.13 -10.52
N THR A 38 0.80 9.14 -10.88
CA THR A 38 0.31 9.13 -12.28
C THR A 38 -0.43 10.41 -12.68
N VAL A 39 -0.40 11.46 -11.86
CA VAL A 39 -1.11 12.73 -12.11
C VAL A 39 -0.67 13.39 -13.42
N GLY A 40 -1.58 13.43 -14.40
CA GLY A 40 -1.34 14.01 -15.72
C GLY A 40 -0.84 13.02 -16.77
N LEU A 41 -0.53 11.78 -16.40
CA LEU A 41 -0.37 10.68 -17.35
C LEU A 41 -1.76 10.32 -17.91
N SER A 42 -1.85 10.10 -19.23
CA SER A 42 -3.13 9.85 -19.90
C SER A 42 -2.94 9.26 -21.30
N SER A 43 -4.03 9.01 -22.02
CA SER A 43 -4.02 8.56 -23.42
C SER A 43 -3.36 9.51 -24.41
N THR A 44 -3.20 10.79 -24.06
CA THR A 44 -2.48 11.76 -24.90
C THR A 44 -0.97 11.67 -24.77
N TRP A 45 -0.45 10.81 -23.87
CA TRP A 45 0.97 10.63 -23.66
C TRP A 45 1.67 10.05 -24.90
N SER A 46 2.72 10.72 -25.34
CA SER A 46 3.34 10.52 -26.66
C SER A 46 4.87 10.41 -26.61
N ARG A 47 5.43 9.94 -25.49
CA ARG A 47 6.88 9.80 -25.27
C ARG A 47 7.20 8.47 -24.58
N PRO A 48 8.39 7.87 -24.79
CA PRO A 48 8.77 6.66 -24.06
C PRO A 48 8.69 6.86 -22.54
N LEU A 49 8.07 5.91 -21.84
CA LEU A 49 8.08 5.82 -20.38
C LEU A 49 8.61 4.45 -19.94
N TYR A 50 9.43 4.45 -18.92
CA TYR A 50 10.16 3.28 -18.42
C TYR A 50 9.65 2.87 -17.04
N CYS A 51 9.44 1.58 -16.82
CA CYS A 51 8.85 1.05 -15.58
C CYS A 51 9.13 -0.44 -15.41
N SER A 52 8.75 -1.03 -14.28
CA SER A 52 8.85 -2.49 -14.07
C SER A 52 7.90 -3.25 -15.02
N PRO A 53 8.14 -4.55 -15.29
CA PRO A 53 7.28 -5.33 -16.18
C PRO A 53 5.85 -5.44 -15.65
N LEU A 54 5.69 -5.57 -14.33
CA LEU A 54 4.37 -5.61 -13.70
C LEU A 54 3.66 -4.24 -13.73
N THR A 55 4.37 -3.13 -13.49
CA THR A 55 3.81 -1.79 -13.71
C THR A 55 3.38 -1.59 -15.16
N ALA A 56 4.15 -2.09 -16.14
CA ALA A 56 3.74 -2.06 -17.56
C ALA A 56 2.49 -2.90 -17.83
N ARG A 57 2.33 -4.07 -17.19
CA ARG A 57 1.08 -4.89 -17.28
C ARG A 57 -0.10 -4.14 -16.67
N LEU A 58 0.03 -3.61 -15.45
CA LEU A 58 -1.01 -2.85 -14.74
C LEU A 58 -1.40 -1.58 -15.50
N LEU A 59 -0.42 -0.83 -16.01
CA LEU A 59 -0.62 0.34 -16.84
C LEU A 59 -1.31 -0.01 -18.16
N HIS A 60 -1.11 -1.20 -18.73
CA HIS A 60 -1.86 -1.66 -19.91
C HIS A 60 -3.25 -2.25 -19.58
N HIS A 61 -3.43 -2.79 -18.37
CA HIS A 61 -4.66 -3.44 -17.93
C HIS A 61 -5.74 -2.43 -17.51
N ARG A 62 -5.37 -1.36 -16.78
CA ARG A 62 -6.25 -0.21 -16.48
C ARG A 62 -6.84 0.50 -17.71
N LEU A 63 -6.41 0.10 -18.92
CA LEU A 63 -6.82 0.69 -20.19
C LEU A 63 -7.98 -0.06 -20.84
N GLN A 64 -8.09 -1.35 -20.55
CA GLN A 64 -9.02 -2.28 -21.21
C GLN A 64 -10.38 -2.32 -20.52
N VAL A 65 -10.45 -1.95 -19.23
CA VAL A 65 -11.69 -1.88 -18.45
C VAL A 65 -12.48 -0.59 -18.74
N GLY A 66 -12.59 -0.25 -20.03
CA GLY A 66 -13.51 0.73 -20.58
C GLY A 66 -14.73 0.02 -21.16
N VAL A 67 -15.71 -0.28 -20.29
CA VAL A 67 -17.08 -0.77 -20.58
C VAL A 67 -17.26 -1.58 -21.87
N SER A 68 -17.29 -2.90 -21.73
CA SER A 68 -18.06 -3.79 -22.61
C SER A 68 -18.90 -4.75 -21.77
N ARG A 69 -20.08 -4.28 -21.36
CA ARG A 69 -21.13 -5.15 -20.81
C ARG A 69 -21.56 -6.14 -21.91
N PRO A 70 -21.48 -7.47 -21.70
CA PRO A 70 -22.03 -8.40 -22.67
C PRO A 70 -23.55 -8.17 -22.80
N PRO A 71 -24.14 -8.25 -24.00
CA PRO A 71 -25.58 -8.12 -24.16
C PRO A 71 -26.28 -9.24 -23.38
N LEU A 72 -27.27 -8.88 -22.58
CA LEU A 72 -28.14 -9.86 -21.91
C LEU A 72 -28.83 -10.72 -22.97
N PRO A 73 -28.88 -12.05 -22.82
CA PRO A 73 -29.67 -12.89 -23.70
C PRO A 73 -31.15 -12.55 -23.52
N SER A 74 -31.80 -12.14 -24.61
CA SER A 74 -33.23 -11.92 -24.67
C SER A 74 -33.97 -13.27 -24.65
N SER A 75 -34.44 -13.69 -23.47
CA SER A 75 -35.37 -14.82 -23.34
C SER A 75 -36.82 -14.38 -23.62
N PRO A 76 -37.63 -15.18 -24.32
CA PRO A 76 -38.97 -14.78 -24.72
C PRO A 76 -40.04 -15.06 -23.64
N GLY A 77 -40.85 -14.02 -23.37
CA GLY A 77 -42.28 -14.05 -23.01
C GLY A 77 -42.84 -15.07 -22.00
N HIS A 78 -43.33 -14.54 -20.86
CA HIS A 78 -44.59 -14.98 -20.23
C HIS A 78 -45.28 -13.77 -19.54
N PRO A 79 -46.62 -13.75 -19.37
CA PRO A 79 -47.36 -12.53 -19.06
C PRO A 79 -47.63 -12.24 -17.57
N HIS A 80 -47.56 -10.95 -17.23
CA HIS A 80 -48.27 -10.19 -16.18
C HIS A 80 -48.59 -10.82 -14.80
N MET A 81 -48.01 -10.20 -13.77
CA MET A 81 -48.68 -9.79 -12.52
C MET A 81 -48.16 -8.40 -12.11
N PRO A 82 -48.99 -7.45 -11.65
CA PRO A 82 -48.54 -6.11 -11.27
C PRO A 82 -48.11 -6.06 -9.80
N VAL A 83 -46.88 -5.61 -9.54
CA VAL A 83 -46.42 -5.16 -8.21
C VAL A 83 -46.26 -3.63 -8.22
N PRO A 84 -46.59 -2.93 -7.12
CA PRO A 84 -46.60 -1.47 -7.10
C PRO A 84 -45.18 -0.88 -7.21
N ASN A 85 -45.08 0.23 -7.95
CA ASN A 85 -43.82 0.91 -8.24
C ASN A 85 -43.11 1.42 -6.98
N LEU A 86 -42.06 0.72 -6.55
CA LEU A 86 -40.98 1.35 -5.81
C LEU A 86 -39.89 1.74 -6.81
N VAL A 87 -39.86 3.02 -7.20
CA VAL A 87 -38.79 3.56 -8.05
C VAL A 87 -37.53 3.69 -7.22
N ILE A 88 -36.78 2.59 -7.11
CA ILE A 88 -35.37 2.66 -6.73
C ILE A 88 -34.67 3.30 -7.92
N CYS A 89 -34.42 4.61 -7.84
CA CYS A 89 -33.52 5.29 -8.77
C CYS A 89 -32.16 4.57 -8.71
N PRO A 90 -31.68 3.93 -9.79
CA PRO A 90 -30.31 3.45 -9.80
C PRO A 90 -29.42 4.68 -9.63
N ALA A 91 -28.53 4.65 -8.65
CA ALA A 91 -27.53 5.69 -8.48
C ALA A 91 -26.81 5.87 -9.83
N PRO A 92 -26.62 7.11 -10.33
CA PRO A 92 -25.97 7.32 -11.62
C PRO A 92 -24.59 6.68 -11.55
N ALA A 93 -24.31 5.77 -12.48
CA ALA A 93 -22.99 5.16 -12.59
C ALA A 93 -21.98 6.29 -12.80
N LEU A 94 -21.18 6.57 -11.77
CA LEU A 94 -20.13 7.57 -11.83
C LEU A 94 -19.22 7.19 -13.01
N PRO A 95 -18.98 8.09 -13.98
CA PRO A 95 -18.09 7.78 -15.08
C PRO A 95 -16.70 7.46 -14.50
N SER A 96 -16.14 6.33 -14.92
CA SER A 96 -14.82 5.86 -14.48
C SER A 96 -13.81 7.02 -14.51
N PRO A 97 -13.23 7.42 -13.36
CA PRO A 97 -12.32 8.55 -13.31
C PRO A 97 -11.00 8.14 -13.96
N TRP A 98 -10.90 8.44 -15.25
CA TRP A 98 -9.70 8.35 -16.08
C TRP A 98 -9.21 6.91 -16.35
N PRO A 99 -9.67 6.24 -17.44
CA PRO A 99 -8.89 5.15 -18.00
C PRO A 99 -7.54 5.73 -18.44
N LEU A 100 -6.47 5.26 -17.79
CA LEU A 100 -5.11 5.85 -17.80
C LEU A 100 -4.36 5.54 -19.12
N GLN A 101 -5.05 5.66 -20.27
CA GLN A 101 -4.89 4.96 -21.56
C GLN A 101 -3.60 5.21 -22.37
N VAL A 102 -2.44 5.23 -21.72
CA VAL A 102 -1.14 5.42 -22.38
C VAL A 102 -0.95 4.39 -23.52
N PRO A 103 -0.70 4.83 -24.76
CA PRO A 103 -0.54 3.91 -25.88
C PRO A 103 0.61 2.93 -25.64
N LYS A 104 0.36 1.63 -25.85
CA LYS A 104 1.32 0.54 -25.61
C LYS A 104 2.65 0.75 -26.35
N CYS A 105 2.64 1.45 -27.50
CA CYS A 105 3.85 1.80 -28.24
C CYS A 105 4.81 2.75 -27.49
N TRP A 106 4.38 3.37 -26.39
CA TRP A 106 5.20 4.24 -25.53
C TRP A 106 5.66 3.60 -24.22
N ILE A 107 5.06 2.48 -23.82
CA ILE A 107 5.44 1.76 -22.59
C ILE A 107 6.71 0.94 -22.87
N ARG A 108 7.72 1.06 -21.99
CA ARG A 108 9.00 0.33 -22.06
C ARG A 108 9.25 -0.36 -20.71
N PRO A 109 8.83 -1.63 -20.54
CA PRO A 109 9.22 -2.40 -19.37
C PRO A 109 10.75 -2.60 -19.36
N LEU A 110 11.34 -2.49 -18.17
CA LEU A 110 12.74 -2.81 -17.91
C LEU A 110 12.78 -3.90 -16.83
N GLU A 111 13.61 -4.92 -17.00
CA GLU A 111 13.71 -6.03 -16.05
C GLU A 111 14.31 -5.57 -14.70
N VAL A 112 13.68 -6.00 -13.60
CA VAL A 112 14.11 -5.68 -12.23
C VAL A 112 15.36 -6.50 -11.88
N GLY A 113 16.30 -5.89 -11.16
CA GLY A 113 17.59 -6.47 -10.82
C GLY A 113 18.62 -6.42 -11.96
N GLN A 114 18.25 -5.92 -13.14
CA GLN A 114 19.16 -5.78 -14.30
C GLN A 114 19.43 -4.30 -14.61
N SER A 115 20.64 -4.02 -15.08
CA SER A 115 21.06 -2.69 -15.56
C SER A 115 20.77 -2.53 -17.04
N HIS A 116 20.10 -1.43 -17.41
CA HIS A 116 19.67 -1.12 -18.77
C HIS A 116 20.28 0.20 -19.23
N VAL A 117 20.77 0.27 -20.46
CA VAL A 117 21.26 1.54 -21.05
C VAL A 117 20.12 2.22 -21.78
N VAL A 118 19.76 3.43 -21.34
CA VAL A 118 18.65 4.24 -21.86
C VAL A 118 19.21 5.60 -22.29
N GLY A 119 19.64 5.70 -23.54
CA GLY A 119 20.36 6.86 -24.05
C GLY A 119 21.77 6.93 -23.46
N GLU A 120 22.09 8.02 -22.77
CA GLU A 120 23.39 8.25 -22.12
C GLU A 120 23.39 7.86 -20.63
N VAL A 121 22.35 7.15 -20.18
CA VAL A 121 22.11 6.81 -18.76
C VAL A 121 22.01 5.31 -18.60
N THR A 122 22.73 4.74 -17.65
CA THR A 122 22.48 3.39 -17.14
C THR A 122 21.45 3.48 -16.03
N VAL A 123 20.43 2.62 -16.05
CA VAL A 123 19.39 2.53 -15.02
C VAL A 123 19.22 1.09 -14.55
N THR A 124 19.23 0.87 -13.25
CA THR A 124 18.88 -0.42 -12.63
C THR A 124 17.60 -0.26 -11.82
N LEU A 125 16.61 -1.11 -12.07
CA LEU A 125 15.38 -1.17 -11.28
C LEU A 125 15.58 -2.12 -10.11
N ILE A 126 15.18 -1.73 -8.91
CA ILE A 126 15.31 -2.51 -7.67
C ILE A 126 13.92 -2.55 -7.02
N ASP A 127 13.49 -3.68 -6.44
CA ASP A 127 12.21 -3.73 -5.73
C ASP A 127 12.16 -2.70 -4.60
N SER A 128 11.09 -1.91 -4.52
CA SER A 128 10.89 -0.93 -3.44
C SER A 128 10.08 -1.51 -2.28
N ASN A 129 9.52 -2.72 -2.40
CA ASN A 129 8.76 -3.42 -1.37
C ASN A 129 7.54 -2.62 -0.83
N HIS A 130 7.04 -1.67 -1.62
CA HIS A 130 5.89 -0.83 -1.30
C HIS A 130 4.58 -1.48 -1.77
N CYS A 131 4.40 -1.66 -3.09
CA CYS A 131 3.23 -2.32 -3.65
C CYS A 131 3.62 -3.18 -4.87
N PRO A 132 2.75 -4.07 -5.36
CA PRO A 132 3.12 -4.96 -6.46
C PRO A 132 3.58 -4.19 -7.72
N GLY A 133 4.84 -4.39 -8.10
CA GLY A 133 5.47 -3.75 -9.25
C GLY A 133 6.16 -2.41 -8.95
N SER A 134 6.21 -1.96 -7.69
CA SER A 134 6.91 -0.73 -7.29
C SER A 134 8.43 -0.90 -7.30
N VAL A 135 9.14 0.09 -7.82
CA VAL A 135 10.61 0.03 -7.95
C VAL A 135 11.31 1.32 -7.54
N MET A 136 12.47 1.15 -6.93
CA MET A 136 13.51 2.17 -6.86
C MET A 136 14.30 2.19 -8.18
N PHE A 137 14.88 3.34 -8.52
CA PHE A 137 15.75 3.50 -9.68
C PHE A 137 17.16 3.94 -9.25
N LEU A 138 18.17 3.13 -9.57
CA LEU A 138 19.57 3.53 -9.51
C LEU A 138 19.98 4.04 -10.91
N PHE A 139 20.24 5.35 -11.03
CA PHE A 139 20.70 6.00 -12.25
C PHE A 139 22.20 6.29 -12.18
N GLU A 140 22.94 5.92 -13.21
CA GLU A 140 24.38 6.16 -13.36
C GLU A 140 24.63 6.87 -14.70
N GLY A 141 25.40 7.96 -14.68
CA GLY A 141 25.74 8.73 -15.87
C GLY A 141 26.75 9.85 -15.58
N THR A 142 26.89 10.80 -16.51
CA THR A 142 27.79 11.96 -16.34
C THR A 142 27.43 12.87 -15.16
N PHE A 143 26.21 12.72 -14.62
CA PHE A 143 25.68 13.43 -13.45
C PHE A 143 25.95 12.74 -12.10
N GLY A 144 26.81 11.71 -12.09
CA GLY A 144 27.09 10.85 -10.93
C GLY A 144 26.07 9.72 -10.77
N THR A 145 25.96 9.22 -9.54
CA THR A 145 25.05 8.13 -9.15
C THR A 145 23.88 8.66 -8.33
N ILE A 146 22.66 8.47 -8.82
CA ILE A 146 21.42 8.90 -8.15
C ILE A 146 20.61 7.66 -7.80
N LEU A 147 20.23 7.51 -6.53
CA LEU A 147 19.18 6.56 -6.13
C LEU A 147 17.88 7.32 -5.92
N TYR A 148 16.81 6.88 -6.57
CA TYR A 148 15.46 7.39 -6.40
C TYR A 148 14.58 6.27 -5.84
N THR A 149 14.08 6.40 -4.61
CA THR A 149 13.33 5.30 -3.99
C THR A 149 11.94 5.07 -4.60
N GLY A 150 11.35 6.10 -5.22
CA GLY A 150 9.89 6.15 -5.33
C GLY A 150 9.27 6.06 -3.94
N ASP A 151 8.08 5.49 -3.82
CA ASP A 151 7.57 5.04 -2.53
C ASP A 151 8.16 3.66 -2.20
N PHE A 152 8.68 3.49 -0.98
CA PHE A 152 9.38 2.27 -0.59
C PHE A 152 9.20 1.95 0.90
N ARG A 153 9.24 0.65 1.23
CA ARG A 153 9.41 0.18 2.61
C ARG A 153 10.68 -0.61 2.76
N TYR A 154 11.67 -0.01 3.40
CA TYR A 154 12.96 -0.64 3.66
C TYR A 154 12.82 -1.95 4.45
N THR A 155 13.66 -2.91 4.08
CA THR A 155 13.96 -4.10 4.89
C THR A 155 15.46 -4.36 4.82
N SER A 156 16.02 -5.01 5.84
CA SER A 156 17.46 -5.35 5.86
C SER A 156 17.89 -6.26 4.70
N ALA A 157 16.96 -6.98 4.05
CA ALA A 157 17.23 -7.74 2.83
C ALA A 157 17.75 -6.86 1.67
N MET A 158 17.35 -5.58 1.61
CA MET A 158 17.85 -4.61 0.62
C MET A 158 19.37 -4.39 0.72
N GLN A 159 20.01 -4.70 1.85
CA GLN A 159 21.47 -4.64 1.98
C GLN A 159 22.19 -5.71 1.15
N GLY A 160 21.47 -6.78 0.75
CA GLY A 160 21.95 -7.82 -0.14
C GLY A 160 21.92 -7.45 -1.63
N GLU A 161 21.23 -6.36 -2.01
CA GLU A 161 21.02 -5.97 -3.41
C GLU A 161 22.35 -5.68 -4.12
N PRO A 162 22.73 -6.45 -5.16
CA PRO A 162 24.02 -6.30 -5.84
C PRO A 162 24.25 -4.91 -6.45
N ALA A 163 23.17 -4.21 -6.84
CA ALA A 163 23.23 -2.86 -7.39
C ALA A 163 23.68 -1.82 -6.35
N LEU A 164 23.26 -1.99 -5.09
CA LEU A 164 23.48 -1.03 -3.99
C LEU A 164 24.68 -1.38 -3.10
N ARG A 165 25.04 -2.66 -3.00
CA ARG A 165 26.08 -3.12 -2.08
C ARG A 165 27.44 -2.47 -2.37
N GLY A 166 27.87 -1.55 -1.50
CA GLY A 166 29.12 -0.80 -1.65
C GLY A 166 29.09 0.28 -2.75
N ARG A 167 27.92 0.61 -3.29
CA ARG A 167 27.73 1.66 -4.31
C ARG A 167 27.86 3.04 -3.67
N HIS A 168 28.62 3.94 -4.30
CA HIS A 168 28.63 5.35 -3.96
C HIS A 168 27.34 6.02 -4.46
N ILE A 169 26.62 6.75 -3.59
CA ILE A 169 25.38 7.45 -3.94
C ILE A 169 25.59 8.95 -3.76
N ASP A 170 25.68 9.71 -4.85
CA ASP A 170 25.85 11.16 -4.80
C ASP A 170 24.57 11.87 -4.32
N ARG A 171 23.42 11.37 -4.77
CA ARG A 171 22.09 11.93 -4.46
C ARG A 171 21.08 10.83 -4.17
N LEU A 172 20.50 10.86 -2.97
CA LEU A 172 19.38 10.01 -2.59
C LEU A 172 18.09 10.82 -2.61
N TYR A 173 17.20 10.53 -3.56
CA TYR A 173 15.81 10.98 -3.52
C TYR A 173 15.01 9.98 -2.68
N LEU A 174 14.50 10.44 -1.53
CA LEU A 174 13.99 9.58 -0.45
C LEU A 174 12.49 9.77 -0.21
N ASP A 175 11.74 8.67 -0.12
CA ASP A 175 10.40 8.65 0.47
C ASP A 175 10.49 9.05 1.95
N ASN A 176 9.96 10.22 2.26
CA ASN A 176 9.94 10.78 3.59
C ASN A 176 8.53 10.82 4.19
N THR A 177 7.60 9.99 3.68
CA THR A 177 6.19 9.91 4.13
C THR A 177 6.04 9.80 5.65
N HIS A 178 6.91 9.04 6.31
CA HIS A 178 6.95 8.90 7.78
C HIS A 178 8.29 9.35 8.39
N CYS A 179 8.91 10.40 7.82
CA CYS A 179 10.14 11.00 8.37
C CYS A 179 9.85 11.83 9.64
N HIS A 180 9.35 11.17 10.69
CA HIS A 180 8.90 11.81 11.91
C HIS A 180 9.23 10.93 13.14
N PRO A 181 10.27 11.27 13.94
CA PRO A 181 10.79 10.40 15.01
C PRO A 181 9.75 9.91 16.03
N GLN A 182 8.73 10.72 16.32
CA GLN A 182 7.69 10.40 17.31
C GLN A 182 6.58 9.48 16.77
N ARG A 183 6.60 9.10 15.48
CA ARG A 183 5.58 8.24 14.85
C ARG A 183 6.16 6.86 14.57
N ALA A 184 6.28 6.06 15.62
CA ALA A 184 6.66 4.65 15.49
C ALA A 184 5.61 3.90 14.65
N LEU A 185 6.09 3.04 13.74
CA LEU A 185 5.24 2.12 12.97
C LEU A 185 5.73 0.68 13.18
N PRO A 186 4.82 -0.27 13.44
CA PRO A 186 5.19 -1.68 13.55
C PRO A 186 5.55 -2.27 12.17
N SER A 187 6.19 -3.44 12.19
CA SER A 187 6.34 -4.27 10.98
C SER A 187 4.96 -4.67 10.42
N ARG A 188 4.88 -4.89 9.09
CA ARG A 188 3.64 -5.35 8.43
C ARG A 188 3.02 -6.56 9.15
N ALA A 189 3.83 -7.57 9.46
CA ALA A 189 3.40 -8.77 10.18
C ALA A 189 2.84 -8.50 11.59
N LEU A 190 3.38 -7.53 12.34
CA LEU A 190 2.81 -7.15 13.63
C LEU A 190 1.48 -6.38 13.45
N ALA A 191 1.38 -5.53 12.43
CA ALA A 191 0.12 -4.86 12.10
C ALA A 191 -0.96 -5.84 11.61
N THR A 192 -0.62 -6.86 10.81
CA THR A 192 -1.55 -7.96 10.46
C THR A 192 -2.06 -8.65 11.73
N ARG A 193 -1.18 -9.03 12.67
CA ARG A 193 -1.60 -9.64 13.94
C ARG A 193 -2.50 -8.73 14.78
N GLN A 194 -2.30 -7.42 14.75
CA GLN A 194 -3.20 -6.45 15.40
C GLN A 194 -4.58 -6.42 14.73
N ALA A 195 -4.64 -6.43 13.40
CA ALA A 195 -5.91 -6.53 12.66
C ALA A 195 -6.63 -7.87 12.98
N ALA A 196 -5.91 -8.99 12.97
CA ALA A 196 -6.48 -10.30 13.28
C ALA A 196 -6.94 -10.42 14.74
N HIS A 197 -6.23 -9.81 15.69
CA HIS A 197 -6.69 -9.73 17.08
C HIS A 197 -8.01 -8.94 17.20
N LEU A 198 -8.09 -7.80 16.52
CA LEU A 198 -9.32 -6.99 16.45
C LEU A 198 -10.49 -7.78 15.85
N ILE A 199 -10.27 -8.52 14.76
CA ILE A 199 -11.30 -9.35 14.12
C ILE A 199 -11.78 -10.46 15.07
N ARG A 200 -10.86 -11.16 15.76
CA ARG A 200 -11.21 -12.18 16.78
C ARG A 200 -12.04 -11.62 17.94
N ALA A 201 -11.85 -10.35 18.30
CA ALA A 201 -12.66 -9.68 19.33
C ALA A 201 -14.09 -9.35 18.87
N HIS A 202 -14.40 -9.49 17.57
CA HIS A 202 -15.70 -9.18 16.98
C HIS A 202 -16.29 -10.38 16.20
N PRO A 203 -16.46 -11.57 16.83
CA PRO A 203 -16.80 -12.82 16.14
C PRO A 203 -18.19 -12.85 15.48
N GLN A 204 -19.05 -11.88 15.79
CA GLN A 204 -20.38 -11.71 15.19
C GLN A 204 -20.44 -10.54 14.19
N HIS A 205 -19.31 -10.03 13.72
CA HIS A 205 -19.26 -8.90 12.78
C HIS A 205 -18.75 -9.32 11.41
N HIS A 206 -19.31 -8.71 10.37
CA HIS A 206 -18.64 -8.60 9.07
C HIS A 206 -17.48 -7.61 9.19
N VAL A 207 -16.44 -7.82 8.38
CA VAL A 207 -15.22 -7.00 8.40
C VAL A 207 -15.05 -6.32 7.06
N VAL A 208 -14.99 -5.00 7.06
CA VAL A 208 -14.69 -4.20 5.87
C VAL A 208 -13.27 -3.64 5.99
N ILE A 209 -12.41 -3.90 5.01
CA ILE A 209 -11.02 -3.43 4.99
C ILE A 209 -10.88 -2.36 3.91
N GLY A 210 -10.52 -1.14 4.33
CA GLY A 210 -10.30 0.00 3.44
C GLY A 210 -8.93 -0.08 2.77
N VAL A 211 -8.91 -0.22 1.45
CA VAL A 211 -7.67 -0.31 0.67
C VAL A 211 -7.66 0.72 -0.45
N TYR A 212 -6.47 1.05 -0.94
CA TYR A 212 -6.33 1.82 -2.17
C TYR A 212 -6.42 0.90 -3.39
N THR A 213 -6.48 1.50 -4.58
CA THR A 213 -6.55 0.81 -5.87
C THR A 213 -5.38 -0.14 -6.19
N LEU A 214 -4.29 -0.13 -5.41
CA LEU A 214 -3.18 -1.09 -5.42
C LEU A 214 -2.45 -1.03 -4.08
N GLY A 215 -1.92 -2.16 -3.60
CA GLY A 215 -1.24 -2.29 -2.32
C GLY A 215 -2.09 -3.00 -1.26
N LYS A 216 -1.39 -3.51 -0.23
CA LYS A 216 -1.94 -4.29 0.91
C LYS A 216 -2.54 -5.64 0.54
N GLU A 217 -2.25 -6.18 -0.64
CA GLU A 217 -2.70 -7.51 -1.05
C GLU A 217 -2.23 -8.60 -0.08
N THR A 218 -0.99 -8.53 0.41
CA THR A 218 -0.45 -9.45 1.43
C THR A 218 -1.29 -9.47 2.71
N LEU A 219 -1.70 -8.31 3.22
CA LEU A 219 -2.59 -8.20 4.39
C LEU A 219 -3.94 -8.90 4.14
N LEU A 220 -4.52 -8.71 2.96
CA LEU A 220 -5.80 -9.35 2.61
C LEU A 220 -5.64 -10.89 2.51
N VAL A 221 -4.55 -11.37 1.89
CA VAL A 221 -4.25 -12.81 1.81
C VAL A 221 -4.00 -13.42 3.19
N GLU A 222 -3.17 -12.80 4.03
CA GLU A 222 -2.86 -13.27 5.38
C GLU A 222 -4.15 -13.41 6.22
N LEU A 223 -5.03 -12.40 6.18
CA LEU A 223 -6.31 -12.45 6.90
C LEU A 223 -7.29 -13.48 6.31
N ALA A 224 -7.36 -13.62 4.98
CA ALA A 224 -8.21 -14.64 4.34
C ALA A 224 -7.84 -16.06 4.80
N LEU A 225 -6.53 -16.36 4.82
CA LEU A 225 -5.99 -17.64 5.24
C LEU A 225 -6.12 -17.87 6.76
N GLU A 226 -5.89 -16.84 7.57
CA GLU A 226 -6.00 -16.92 9.04
C GLU A 226 -7.43 -17.18 9.53
N PHE A 227 -8.43 -16.72 8.76
CA PHE A 227 -9.85 -16.83 9.08
C PHE A 227 -10.61 -17.84 8.20
N SER A 228 -9.91 -18.58 7.33
CA SER A 228 -10.49 -19.57 6.40
C SER A 228 -11.72 -19.04 5.65
N THR A 229 -11.65 -17.81 5.15
CA THR A 229 -12.75 -17.11 4.46
C THR A 229 -12.28 -16.51 3.17
N TRP A 230 -13.19 -16.43 2.19
CA TRP A 230 -13.00 -15.58 1.03
C TRP A 230 -12.97 -14.11 1.45
N VAL A 231 -12.16 -13.31 0.73
CA VAL A 231 -12.24 -11.85 0.75
C VAL A 231 -13.05 -11.40 -0.46
N VAL A 232 -14.21 -10.82 -0.20
CA VAL A 232 -15.10 -10.26 -1.22
C VAL A 232 -14.49 -8.95 -1.75
N VAL A 233 -14.39 -8.83 -3.07
CA VAL A 233 -13.77 -7.68 -3.76
C VAL A 233 -14.57 -7.29 -5.00
N SER A 234 -14.35 -6.08 -5.52
CA SER A 234 -14.94 -5.68 -6.80
C SER A 234 -14.39 -6.51 -7.97
N PRO A 235 -15.15 -6.70 -9.07
CA PRO A 235 -14.69 -7.47 -10.23
C PRO A 235 -13.37 -6.97 -10.81
N TRP A 236 -13.15 -5.66 -10.78
CA TRP A 236 -11.91 -5.03 -11.19
C TRP A 236 -10.73 -5.43 -10.29
N ARG A 237 -10.92 -5.45 -8.97
CA ARG A 237 -9.85 -5.85 -8.02
C ARG A 237 -9.55 -7.35 -8.11
N LEU A 238 -10.55 -8.20 -8.35
CA LEU A 238 -10.32 -9.63 -8.61
C LEU A 238 -9.47 -9.84 -9.87
N GLU A 239 -9.70 -9.05 -10.92
CA GLU A 239 -8.91 -9.10 -12.14
C GLU A 239 -7.45 -8.66 -11.91
N GLN A 240 -7.21 -7.63 -11.08
CA GLN A 240 -5.87 -7.29 -10.61
C GLN A 240 -5.22 -8.44 -9.84
N MET A 241 -5.94 -9.06 -8.90
CA MET A 241 -5.40 -10.13 -8.05
C MET A 241 -4.95 -11.34 -8.87
N ARG A 242 -5.66 -11.65 -9.96
CA ARG A 242 -5.25 -12.65 -10.96
C ARG A 242 -4.01 -12.22 -11.75
N LEU A 243 -3.91 -10.96 -12.16
CA LEU A 243 -2.73 -10.40 -12.86
C LEU A 243 -1.46 -10.36 -11.97
N LEU A 244 -1.67 -10.33 -10.66
CA LEU A 244 -0.66 -10.40 -9.61
C LEU A 244 -0.31 -11.83 -9.18
N GLU A 245 -0.98 -12.84 -9.74
CA GLU A 245 -0.73 -14.27 -9.47
C GLU A 245 -0.83 -14.61 -7.96
N LEU A 246 -1.76 -13.95 -7.26
CA LEU A 246 -2.00 -14.14 -5.83
C LEU A 246 -2.77 -15.44 -5.53
N PRO A 247 -2.71 -15.96 -4.28
CA PRO A 247 -3.52 -17.09 -3.85
C PRO A 247 -5.02 -16.89 -4.12
N ASP A 248 -5.70 -17.99 -4.46
CA ASP A 248 -7.13 -18.01 -4.82
C ASP A 248 -8.01 -17.95 -3.56
N VAL A 249 -8.03 -16.76 -2.94
CA VAL A 249 -8.79 -16.45 -1.71
C VAL A 249 -9.73 -15.25 -1.91
N PHE A 250 -9.97 -14.86 -3.16
CA PHE A 250 -10.68 -13.65 -3.55
C PHE A 250 -11.90 -13.98 -4.43
N THR A 251 -13.01 -13.29 -4.19
CA THR A 251 -14.28 -13.54 -4.88
C THR A 251 -15.04 -12.24 -5.14
N THR A 252 -15.93 -12.26 -6.13
CA THR A 252 -16.91 -11.19 -6.38
C THR A 252 -18.31 -11.54 -5.86
N GLU A 253 -18.52 -12.76 -5.36
CA GLU A 253 -19.83 -13.26 -4.96
C GLU A 253 -20.14 -12.82 -3.52
N GLU A 254 -21.13 -11.94 -3.37
CA GLU A 254 -21.58 -11.50 -2.04
C GLU A 254 -22.11 -12.68 -1.22
N GLY A 255 -21.80 -12.69 0.09
CA GLY A 255 -22.22 -13.75 1.01
C GLY A 255 -21.29 -14.97 1.06
N THR A 256 -20.39 -15.17 0.10
CA THR A 256 -19.40 -16.28 0.15
C THR A 256 -18.25 -16.04 1.14
N GLY A 257 -18.03 -14.78 1.53
CA GLY A 257 -17.06 -14.38 2.54
C GLY A 257 -17.56 -13.20 3.38
N TRP A 258 -17.14 -13.15 4.65
CA TRP A 258 -17.53 -12.13 5.62
C TRP A 258 -16.46 -11.03 5.81
N ILE A 259 -15.32 -11.16 5.13
CA ILE A 259 -14.33 -10.09 4.96
C ILE A 259 -14.52 -9.49 3.56
N ARG A 260 -14.61 -8.16 3.45
CA ARG A 260 -14.71 -7.43 2.18
C ARG A 260 -13.63 -6.35 2.07
N ALA A 261 -12.95 -6.25 0.93
CA ALA A 261 -12.05 -5.13 0.65
C ALA A 261 -12.74 -4.09 -0.24
N VAL A 262 -12.77 -2.83 0.22
CA VAL A 262 -13.45 -1.69 -0.43
C VAL A 262 -12.47 -0.54 -0.67
N ASP A 263 -12.83 0.46 -1.49
CA ASP A 263 -12.03 1.69 -1.52
C ASP A 263 -12.13 2.39 -0.15
N VAL A 264 -11.00 2.85 0.38
CA VAL A 264 -10.98 3.54 1.68
C VAL A 264 -11.91 4.76 1.75
N ALA A 265 -12.23 5.39 0.61
CA ALA A 265 -13.19 6.48 0.52
C ALA A 265 -14.65 6.06 0.83
N GLU A 266 -14.99 4.77 0.72
CA GLU A 266 -16.31 4.25 1.08
C GLU A 266 -16.52 4.17 2.60
N ILE A 267 -15.43 4.16 3.39
CA ILE A 267 -15.48 3.99 4.85
C ILE A 267 -15.75 5.35 5.52
N CYS A 268 -17.03 5.68 5.61
CA CYS A 268 -17.53 6.83 6.37
C CYS A 268 -18.70 6.43 7.30
N TRP A 269 -19.22 7.40 8.05
CA TRP A 269 -20.34 7.19 8.98
C TRP A 269 -21.57 6.60 8.30
N ASP A 270 -22.07 7.23 7.25
CA ASP A 270 -23.34 6.88 6.61
C ASP A 270 -23.29 5.49 5.96
N THR A 271 -22.17 5.15 5.32
CA THR A 271 -21.96 3.81 4.74
C THR A 271 -21.93 2.74 5.83
N LEU A 272 -21.26 3.01 6.97
CA LEU A 272 -21.13 2.03 8.05
C LEU A 272 -22.45 1.85 8.83
N VAL A 273 -23.25 2.90 8.98
CA VAL A 273 -24.65 2.81 9.44
C VAL A 273 -25.48 1.94 8.49
N THR A 274 -25.31 2.12 7.17
CA THR A 274 -26.01 1.33 6.15
C THR A 274 -25.63 -0.15 6.20
N TRP A 275 -24.34 -0.47 6.40
CA TRP A 275 -23.89 -1.86 6.56
C TRP A 275 -24.39 -2.48 7.88
N ASN A 276 -24.33 -1.73 9.00
CA ASN A 276 -24.84 -2.18 10.30
C ASN A 276 -26.33 -2.51 10.30
N ALA A 277 -27.12 -1.87 9.43
CA ALA A 277 -28.55 -2.19 9.25
C ALA A 277 -28.79 -3.55 8.58
N GLN A 278 -27.80 -4.14 7.91
CA GLN A 278 -27.87 -5.46 7.30
C GLN A 278 -27.22 -6.52 8.19
N HIS A 279 -26.03 -6.23 8.72
CA HIS A 279 -25.29 -7.10 9.63
C HIS A 279 -24.32 -6.26 10.47
N PRO A 280 -24.12 -6.56 11.78
CA PRO A 280 -23.08 -5.91 12.58
C PRO A 280 -21.75 -5.90 11.83
N THR A 281 -21.14 -4.71 11.71
CA THR A 281 -19.96 -4.48 10.85
C THR A 281 -18.90 -3.67 11.59
N ILE A 282 -17.66 -4.13 11.52
CA ILE A 282 -16.48 -3.30 11.82
C ILE A 282 -15.74 -2.94 10.53
N ALA A 283 -15.15 -1.76 10.52
CA ALA A 283 -14.32 -1.27 9.43
C ALA A 283 -12.87 -1.11 9.92
N ILE A 284 -11.92 -1.61 9.14
CA ILE A 284 -10.48 -1.54 9.40
C ILE A 284 -9.85 -0.66 8.33
N ILE A 285 -9.18 0.42 8.74
CA ILE A 285 -8.35 1.24 7.87
C ILE A 285 -6.87 0.93 8.18
N PRO A 286 -6.21 0.04 7.41
CA PRO A 286 -4.78 -0.20 7.50
C PRO A 286 -3.99 1.02 6.98
N THR A 287 -3.52 1.87 7.89
CA THR A 287 -2.76 3.09 7.55
C THR A 287 -1.77 3.49 8.64
N GLY A 288 -0.55 3.85 8.24
CA GLY A 288 0.41 4.53 9.09
C GLY A 288 0.22 6.06 9.16
N ARG A 289 -0.67 6.64 8.34
CA ARG A 289 -0.93 8.09 8.32
C ARG A 289 -2.07 8.44 9.29
N PRO A 290 -2.03 9.59 9.99
CA PRO A 290 -3.14 10.04 10.83
C PRO A 290 -4.42 10.20 9.99
N VAL A 291 -5.51 9.57 10.43
CA VAL A 291 -6.85 9.67 9.82
C VAL A 291 -7.85 10.00 10.91
N LYS A 292 -8.81 10.89 10.62
CA LYS A 292 -9.91 11.18 11.55
C LYS A 292 -10.89 10.00 11.52
N VAL A 293 -10.96 9.25 12.62
CA VAL A 293 -12.01 8.26 12.86
C VAL A 293 -13.36 8.99 12.94
N THR A 294 -14.30 8.61 12.09
CA THR A 294 -15.63 9.24 12.04
C THR A 294 -16.66 8.49 12.89
N HIS A 295 -16.59 7.16 12.98
CA HIS A 295 -17.55 6.28 13.66
C HIS A 295 -16.82 5.28 14.60
N PRO A 296 -17.39 4.90 15.76
CA PRO A 296 -16.71 4.04 16.75
C PRO A 296 -16.25 2.67 16.21
N ASN A 297 -17.03 2.05 15.31
CA ASN A 297 -16.64 0.78 14.65
C ASN A 297 -15.62 0.96 13.50
N ILE A 298 -15.01 2.14 13.32
CA ILE A 298 -13.88 2.34 12.40
C ILE A 298 -12.59 2.29 13.20
N HIS A 299 -11.78 1.27 12.95
CA HIS A 299 -10.53 1.02 13.65
C HIS A 299 -9.35 1.29 12.72
N LEU A 300 -8.40 2.11 13.18
CA LEU A 300 -7.13 2.31 12.48
C LEU A 300 -6.16 1.22 12.91
N ILE A 301 -5.54 0.54 11.95
CA ILE A 301 -4.42 -0.37 12.20
C ILE A 301 -3.17 0.24 11.57
N PRO A 302 -2.04 0.39 12.29
CA PRO A 302 -0.82 1.06 11.82
C PRO A 302 0.00 0.20 10.83
N TYR A 303 -0.69 -0.47 9.90
CA TYR A 303 -0.09 -1.13 8.75
C TYR A 303 0.31 -0.08 7.72
N SER A 304 1.57 -0.09 7.28
CA SER A 304 2.07 0.83 6.24
C SER A 304 2.92 0.12 5.21
N ASP A 305 2.82 0.61 3.97
CA ASP A 305 3.63 0.22 2.82
C ASP A 305 4.80 1.20 2.60
N HIS A 306 5.01 2.15 3.51
CA HIS A 306 6.16 3.06 3.53
C HIS A 306 7.08 2.74 4.72
N SER A 307 8.35 3.10 4.58
CA SER A 307 9.35 3.00 5.65
C SER A 307 8.96 3.80 6.89
N SER A 308 9.13 3.22 8.09
CA SER A 308 9.10 3.95 9.36
C SER A 308 10.31 4.87 9.51
N PHE A 309 10.29 5.82 10.46
CA PHE A 309 11.46 6.68 10.72
C PHE A 309 12.73 5.87 11.05
N GLU A 310 12.61 4.77 11.78
CA GLU A 310 13.75 3.91 12.11
C GLU A 310 14.24 3.14 10.87
N GLU A 311 13.32 2.60 10.07
CA GLU A 311 13.63 1.94 8.79
C GLU A 311 14.35 2.90 7.83
N LEU A 312 13.93 4.18 7.77
CA LEU A 312 14.62 5.24 7.02
C LEU A 312 16.02 5.52 7.58
N ARG A 313 16.16 5.62 8.91
CA ARG A 313 17.45 5.88 9.57
C ARG A 313 18.45 4.77 9.28
N GLU A 314 18.05 3.51 9.40
CA GLU A 314 18.90 2.36 9.06
C GLU A 314 19.33 2.37 7.58
N PHE A 315 18.39 2.59 6.67
CA PHE A 315 18.66 2.65 5.22
C PHE A 315 19.67 3.74 4.86
N VAL A 316 19.47 4.96 5.36
CA VAL A 316 20.39 6.08 5.10
C VAL A 316 21.76 5.86 5.75
N LYS A 317 21.80 5.37 7.01
CA LYS A 317 23.04 5.05 7.73
C LYS A 317 23.86 3.96 7.04
N TRP A 318 23.20 3.04 6.35
CA TRP A 318 23.84 2.02 5.53
C TRP A 318 24.37 2.59 4.20
N LEU A 319 23.54 3.31 3.43
CA LEU A 319 23.91 3.85 2.12
C LEU A 319 24.95 4.98 2.17
N LYS A 320 24.88 5.83 3.21
CA LYS A 320 25.71 7.04 3.39
C LYS A 320 25.78 7.92 2.13
N PRO A 321 24.65 8.43 1.60
CA PRO A 321 24.66 9.26 0.40
C PRO A 321 25.37 10.60 0.65
N CYS A 322 25.89 11.25 -0.39
CA CYS A 322 26.50 12.59 -0.26
C CYS A 322 25.45 13.72 -0.08
N SER A 323 24.19 13.45 -0.41
CA SER A 323 23.07 14.37 -0.19
C SER A 323 21.72 13.63 -0.24
N ILE A 324 20.70 14.20 0.44
CA ILE A 324 19.33 13.69 0.46
C ILE A 324 18.38 14.76 -0.07
N ILE A 325 17.47 14.35 -0.95
CA ILE A 325 16.38 15.17 -1.47
C ILE A 325 15.06 14.49 -1.08
N PRO A 326 14.19 15.11 -0.26
CA PRO A 326 12.89 14.53 0.06
C PRO A 326 11.98 14.52 -1.17
N ILE A 327 11.31 13.38 -1.44
CA ILE A 327 10.34 13.24 -2.53
C ILE A 327 9.04 13.97 -2.16
N VAL A 328 8.56 13.78 -0.94
CA VAL A 328 7.41 14.52 -0.38
C VAL A 328 7.94 15.81 0.22
N LYS A 329 7.36 16.96 -0.13
CA LYS A 329 7.86 18.27 0.35
C LYS A 329 7.77 18.40 1.88
N ASP A 330 8.92 18.33 2.54
CA ASP A 330 9.14 18.53 3.97
C ASP A 330 10.60 18.92 4.20
N ASP A 331 10.83 20.06 4.86
CA ASP A 331 12.16 20.62 5.08
C ASP A 331 12.90 19.91 6.23
N MET A 332 12.20 19.17 7.10
CA MET A 332 12.81 18.52 8.27
C MET A 332 13.59 17.25 7.93
N CYS A 333 13.30 16.60 6.80
CA CYS A 333 13.89 15.32 6.42
C CYS A 333 15.43 15.37 6.34
N GLN A 334 15.99 16.44 5.76
CA GLN A 334 17.45 16.59 5.65
C GLN A 334 18.13 16.73 7.02
N VAL A 335 17.49 17.44 7.97
CA VAL A 335 18.03 17.71 9.30
C VAL A 335 18.23 16.41 10.10
N TYR A 336 17.27 15.49 10.06
CA TYR A 336 17.33 14.22 10.79
C TYR A 336 18.44 13.27 10.33
N PHE A 337 18.92 13.43 9.09
CA PHE A 337 19.84 12.48 8.47
C PHE A 337 21.22 13.04 8.16
N GLN A 338 21.48 14.32 8.50
CA GLN A 338 22.74 15.02 8.22
C GLN A 338 23.98 14.29 8.77
N GLU A 339 23.87 13.62 9.93
CA GLU A 339 24.97 12.88 10.55
C GLU A 339 25.36 11.58 9.82
N TYR A 340 24.51 11.09 8.91
CA TYR A 340 24.72 9.86 8.15
C TYR A 340 25.25 10.09 6.74
N LEU A 341 25.38 11.35 6.29
CA LEU A 341 25.84 11.68 4.96
C LEU A 341 27.34 11.40 4.78
N SER A 342 27.73 11.02 3.57
CA SER A 342 29.15 10.88 3.21
C SER A 342 29.84 12.25 3.17
N SER A 343 31.07 12.32 3.69
CA SER A 343 31.95 13.49 3.57
C SER A 343 32.72 13.54 2.24
N ALA A 344 32.42 12.65 1.29
CA ALA A 344 33.06 12.62 -0.02
C ALA A 344 32.73 13.92 -0.81
N PRO A 345 33.67 14.42 -1.66
CA PRO A 345 33.41 15.59 -2.48
C PRO A 345 32.21 15.36 -3.40
N GLN A 346 31.22 16.25 -3.34
CA GLN A 346 30.12 16.21 -4.31
C GLN A 346 30.68 16.57 -5.69
N VAL A 347 30.63 15.62 -6.63
CA VAL A 347 30.76 15.95 -8.05
C VAL A 347 29.48 16.66 -8.44
N LEU A 348 29.54 17.99 -8.52
CA LEU A 348 28.54 18.83 -9.19
C LEU A 348 29.04 19.07 -10.62
N PRO A 349 28.58 18.31 -11.63
CA PRO A 349 28.91 18.61 -13.01
C PRO A 349 28.09 19.81 -13.47
N ASP A 350 28.80 20.87 -13.90
CA ASP A 350 28.21 21.99 -14.63
C ASP A 350 27.60 21.47 -15.94
N PHE A 351 26.31 21.16 -15.91
CA PHE A 351 25.58 20.64 -17.06
C PHE A 351 25.31 21.75 -18.08
N THR A 352 26.36 22.13 -18.82
CA THR A 352 26.24 22.97 -20.00
C THR A 352 25.45 22.21 -21.06
N VAL A 353 24.14 22.49 -21.15
CA VAL A 353 23.29 21.98 -22.23
C VAL A 353 23.85 22.48 -23.55
N SER A 354 24.52 21.59 -24.30
CA SER A 354 24.97 21.87 -25.65
C SER A 354 23.79 22.37 -26.46
N LYS A 355 23.88 23.61 -26.95
CA LYS A 355 22.83 24.21 -27.78
C LYS A 355 22.57 23.29 -28.98
N PRO A 356 21.30 23.03 -29.35
CA PRO A 356 21.03 22.30 -30.58
C PRO A 356 21.63 23.09 -31.74
N VAL A 357 22.49 22.43 -32.51
CA VAL A 357 23.01 22.98 -33.77
C VAL A 357 21.81 23.27 -34.66
N GLN A 358 21.68 24.54 -35.08
CA GLN A 358 20.71 24.89 -36.11
C GLN A 358 21.24 24.36 -37.45
N GLU A 359 20.88 23.13 -37.79
CA GLU A 359 20.87 22.73 -39.20
C GLU A 359 19.76 23.53 -39.90
N SER A 360 20.20 24.57 -40.62
CA SER A 360 19.36 25.40 -41.47
C SER A 360 18.66 24.51 -42.50
N GLY A 361 17.34 24.41 -42.41
CA GLY A 361 16.58 23.48 -43.22
C GLY A 361 16.49 23.89 -44.69
N GLN A 362 16.51 22.90 -45.57
CA GLN A 362 15.75 22.86 -46.83
C GLN A 362 15.91 21.47 -47.47
N GLN A 363 14.87 20.63 -47.43
CA GLN A 363 14.32 19.99 -48.63
C GLN A 363 13.11 19.06 -48.38
N GLN A 364 12.15 19.17 -49.30
CA GLN A 364 11.23 18.12 -49.76
C GLN A 364 10.18 17.54 -48.79
N SER A 365 9.17 18.37 -48.54
CA SER A 365 7.80 17.90 -48.79
C SER A 365 7.67 17.49 -50.26
N ARG A 366 7.47 16.19 -50.54
CA ARG A 366 6.67 15.60 -51.66
C ARG A 366 6.98 14.10 -51.84
N ARG A 367 6.03 13.23 -51.46
CA ARG A 367 5.47 12.16 -52.31
C ARG A 367 4.33 11.42 -51.62
N ARG A 368 3.14 11.49 -52.23
CA ARG A 368 2.03 10.57 -51.94
C ARG A 368 2.30 9.21 -52.58
N GLY A 369 1.93 8.15 -51.87
CA GLY A 369 1.34 6.94 -52.44
C GLY A 369 2.28 5.94 -53.12
N GLN A 370 2.46 4.79 -52.48
CA GLN A 370 2.43 3.47 -53.13
C GLN A 370 2.10 2.40 -52.09
N LYS A 371 1.26 1.43 -52.48
CA LYS A 371 0.96 0.21 -51.69
C LYS A 371 1.97 -0.88 -52.07
N PRO A 372 2.39 -1.74 -51.12
CA PRO A 372 2.75 -3.11 -51.42
C PRO A 372 1.52 -4.02 -51.22
N THR A 373 1.25 -4.87 -52.20
CA THR A 373 0.28 -5.97 -52.10
C THR A 373 0.93 -7.26 -51.63
N SER A 374 0.06 -8.19 -51.20
CA SER A 374 0.26 -9.66 -51.16
C SER A 374 0.69 -10.31 -49.83
N LEU A 375 -0.26 -11.12 -49.34
CA LEU A 375 -0.09 -12.51 -48.88
C LEU A 375 0.94 -12.82 -47.78
N TRP A 376 0.42 -13.27 -46.63
CA TRP A 376 0.52 -14.68 -46.22
C TRP A 376 -0.78 -15.10 -45.47
N LYS A 377 -1.14 -16.39 -45.53
CA LYS A 377 -2.33 -17.00 -44.91
C LYS A 377 -1.94 -18.33 -44.25
N ARG A 378 -2.67 -18.67 -43.17
CA ARG A 378 -2.60 -19.90 -42.35
C ARG A 378 -1.35 -20.00 -41.45
N ALA A 379 -1.40 -20.66 -40.29
CA ALA A 379 -2.48 -21.52 -39.76
C ALA A 379 -2.88 -21.17 -38.30
N LEU A 380 -4.13 -21.51 -37.94
CA LEU A 380 -4.54 -21.67 -36.54
C LEU A 380 -3.85 -22.90 -35.94
N GLY A 381 -3.52 -22.80 -34.65
CA GLY A 381 -3.21 -23.93 -33.78
C GLY A 381 -3.58 -23.58 -32.35
N SER A 382 -4.78 -23.95 -31.91
CA SER A 382 -5.24 -23.73 -30.55
C SER A 382 -4.74 -24.82 -29.61
N SER A 383 -4.29 -24.44 -28.42
CA SER A 383 -4.23 -25.34 -27.27
C SER A 383 -4.79 -24.61 -26.04
N VAL A 384 -5.80 -25.24 -25.43
CA VAL A 384 -6.46 -24.76 -24.21
C VAL A 384 -6.00 -25.67 -23.08
N PRO A 385 -5.33 -25.15 -22.04
CA PRO A 385 -5.07 -25.91 -20.83
C PRO A 385 -6.39 -26.22 -20.13
N ARG A 386 -6.67 -27.48 -19.83
CA ARG A 386 -7.85 -27.90 -19.07
C ARG A 386 -7.53 -27.82 -17.58
N GLY A 387 -8.45 -27.26 -16.79
CA GLY A 387 -8.35 -27.28 -15.33
C GLY A 387 -8.42 -28.70 -14.77
N VAL A 388 -7.82 -28.88 -13.59
CA VAL A 388 -7.88 -30.12 -12.82
C VAL A 388 -8.96 -29.95 -11.75
N VAL A 389 -9.87 -30.92 -11.66
CA VAL A 389 -10.89 -30.98 -10.60
C VAL A 389 -10.31 -31.73 -9.41
N TYR A 390 -10.54 -31.24 -8.20
CA TYR A 390 -10.28 -31.97 -6.96
C TYR A 390 -11.63 -32.31 -6.31
N ASP A 391 -11.85 -33.60 -6.03
CA ASP A 391 -12.99 -34.07 -5.26
C ASP A 391 -12.73 -33.95 -3.75
N SER A 392 -13.78 -33.62 -3.00
CA SER A 392 -13.76 -33.52 -1.54
C SER A 392 -13.66 -34.91 -0.87
N PRO A 393 -12.90 -35.07 0.23
CA PRO A 393 -12.74 -36.37 0.88
C PRO A 393 -13.89 -36.71 1.83
N GLU A 394 -14.57 -37.82 1.57
CA GLU A 394 -15.40 -38.51 2.58
C GLU A 394 -14.65 -39.69 3.22
N LYS A 395 -15.09 -40.04 4.43
CA LYS A 395 -14.48 -41.06 5.30
C LYS A 395 -14.45 -42.44 4.64
N ASN A 396 -13.37 -43.19 4.85
CA ASN A 396 -13.48 -44.44 5.60
C ASN A 396 -12.15 -44.89 6.22
N THR A 397 -12.31 -45.37 7.44
CA THR A 397 -11.42 -46.14 8.32
C THR A 397 -10.66 -47.28 7.64
N GLU A 398 -9.36 -47.41 7.95
CA GLU A 398 -8.75 -48.68 8.42
C GLU A 398 -7.40 -48.41 9.14
N LYS A 399 -6.85 -49.41 9.83
CA LYS A 399 -5.78 -49.28 10.85
C LYS A 399 -4.46 -49.96 10.41
N PRO A 400 -3.32 -49.71 11.10
CA PRO A 400 -2.00 -49.78 10.47
C PRO A 400 -1.30 -51.14 10.55
N GLU A 401 -0.40 -51.38 9.59
CA GLU A 401 0.63 -52.42 9.69
C GLU A 401 1.95 -51.88 10.26
N VAL A 402 2.66 -52.76 10.96
CA VAL A 402 3.89 -52.49 11.71
C VAL A 402 5.09 -52.92 10.86
N PHE A 403 6.16 -52.13 10.85
CA PHE A 403 7.52 -52.66 10.65
C PHE A 403 8.54 -51.98 11.55
N THR A 404 9.53 -52.76 11.98
CA THR A 404 10.38 -52.53 13.15
C THR A 404 11.75 -51.93 12.83
N ASP A 405 12.31 -51.28 13.86
CA ASP A 405 13.73 -51.13 14.21
C ASP A 405 14.77 -50.77 13.12
N LEU A 406 15.50 -49.68 13.37
CA LEU A 406 16.98 -49.71 13.44
C LEU A 406 17.52 -48.56 14.31
N LYS A 407 18.77 -48.70 14.79
CA LYS A 407 19.26 -48.10 16.06
C LYS A 407 19.81 -46.67 16.00
N VAL A 408 19.75 -46.04 17.18
CA VAL A 408 20.35 -44.75 17.61
C VAL A 408 21.80 -44.95 18.12
N PRO A 409 22.65 -43.91 18.07
CA PRO A 409 23.36 -43.43 19.28
C PRO A 409 23.30 -41.88 19.38
N GLN A 410 22.58 -41.29 20.34
CA GLN A 410 23.01 -40.92 21.70
C GLN A 410 24.19 -39.93 21.77
N HIS A 411 23.91 -38.71 22.25
CA HIS A 411 24.73 -38.04 23.28
C HIS A 411 23.85 -37.13 24.16
N TYR A 412 24.24 -37.01 25.43
CA TYR A 412 23.48 -36.40 26.55
C TYR A 412 23.58 -34.86 26.61
N CYS A 413 22.56 -34.19 27.17
CA CYS A 413 22.63 -33.56 28.51
C CYS A 413 21.36 -32.78 28.91
N GLU A 414 20.81 -33.12 30.07
CA GLU A 414 19.92 -32.32 30.94
C GLU A 414 20.35 -32.64 32.40
N PRO A 415 20.23 -31.74 33.40
CA PRO A 415 18.96 -31.49 34.13
C PRO A 415 18.87 -30.02 34.66
N ALA A 416 17.96 -29.51 35.51
CA ALA A 416 16.69 -29.89 36.20
C ALA A 416 15.92 -28.55 36.45
N LEU A 417 14.58 -28.42 36.44
CA LEU A 417 13.52 -28.94 37.34
C LEU A 417 13.51 -28.45 38.81
N CYS A 418 12.61 -27.49 39.13
CA CYS A 418 11.69 -27.42 40.31
C CYS A 418 11.07 -26.01 40.42
N SER A 419 9.89 -25.76 41.02
CA SER A 419 8.86 -26.65 41.60
C SER A 419 7.49 -25.92 41.68
N LYS A 420 6.40 -26.67 41.86
CA LYS A 420 5.03 -26.16 42.13
C LYS A 420 4.81 -25.93 43.63
N GLU A 421 3.83 -25.11 43.99
CA GLU A 421 3.03 -25.30 45.21
C GLU A 421 1.51 -25.08 44.97
N ARG A 422 0.69 -25.67 45.84
CA ARG A 422 -0.79 -25.55 45.94
C ARG A 422 -1.19 -25.69 47.41
N HIS A 423 -2.15 -24.89 47.89
CA HIS A 423 -3.09 -25.17 49.01
C HIS A 423 -4.27 -24.16 48.86
N THR A 424 -5.56 -24.51 48.73
CA THR A 424 -6.58 -24.94 49.75
C THR A 424 -6.76 -23.95 50.93
N SER A 425 -7.94 -23.48 51.38
CA SER A 425 -9.34 -23.97 51.21
C SER A 425 -10.47 -22.99 51.66
N HIS A 426 -11.73 -23.29 51.25
CA HIS A 426 -13.08 -23.07 51.88
C HIS A 426 -13.78 -21.70 52.20
N ARG A 427 -15.11 -21.70 51.88
CA ARG A 427 -16.29 -20.94 52.42
C ARG A 427 -16.29 -19.39 52.28
N GLY A 428 -17.44 -18.69 52.18
CA GLY A 428 -18.86 -19.07 52.04
C GLY A 428 -19.80 -17.86 52.36
N GLU A 429 -21.06 -17.90 51.89
CA GLU A 429 -22.18 -16.93 52.16
C GLU A 429 -22.07 -15.52 51.50
N LYS A 430 -23.09 -14.64 51.46
CA LYS A 430 -24.50 -14.63 50.94
C LYS A 430 -25.03 -13.16 51.12
N GLU A 431 -26.29 -12.87 50.75
CA GLU A 431 -26.99 -11.54 50.78
C GLU A 431 -26.56 -10.56 49.65
N GLU A 432 -27.38 -9.92 48.80
CA GLU A 432 -28.84 -9.67 48.60
C GLU A 432 -29.38 -8.27 49.01
N LEU A 433 -30.22 -7.67 48.13
CA LEU A 433 -30.99 -6.38 48.25
C LEU A 433 -30.15 -5.08 48.18
N SER A 434 -30.61 -3.90 47.68
CA SER A 434 -31.89 -3.39 47.10
C SER A 434 -31.57 -2.25 46.09
N ARG A 435 -32.13 -2.12 44.89
CA ARG A 435 -33.48 -1.67 44.44
C ARG A 435 -33.86 -0.20 44.77
N GLU A 436 -33.93 0.66 43.73
CA GLU A 436 -34.88 1.77 43.40
C GLU A 436 -34.22 2.69 42.32
N GLN A 437 -34.77 3.11 41.14
CA GLN A 437 -36.05 3.76 40.72
C GLN A 437 -36.24 5.17 41.32
N LEU A 438 -36.59 6.29 40.64
CA LEU A 438 -36.89 6.71 39.24
C LEU A 438 -36.15 8.07 38.95
N GLY A 439 -36.30 8.88 37.89
CA GLY A 439 -37.12 8.97 36.64
C GLY A 439 -36.60 10.17 35.79
N ALA A 440 -36.73 10.24 34.45
CA ALA A 440 -37.89 10.49 33.57
C ALA A 440 -38.11 11.99 33.16
N ALA A 441 -38.22 12.24 31.84
CA ALA A 441 -38.53 13.50 31.12
C ALA A 441 -37.47 14.64 31.15
N GLY A 442 -37.28 15.46 30.10
CA GLY A 442 -37.83 15.42 28.73
C GLY A 442 -37.51 16.67 27.88
N ALA A 443 -37.72 16.58 26.57
CA ALA A 443 -37.77 17.65 25.54
C ALA A 443 -36.49 18.45 25.15
N ALA A 444 -36.29 18.55 23.84
CA ALA A 444 -35.44 19.53 23.12
C ALA A 444 -36.36 20.67 22.56
N PRO A 445 -35.94 21.60 21.67
CA PRO A 445 -34.61 21.90 21.11
C PRO A 445 -34.21 23.40 21.10
N VAL A 446 -32.94 23.72 20.84
CA VAL A 446 -32.53 25.07 20.37
C VAL A 446 -31.40 24.95 19.33
N SER A 447 -31.57 25.64 18.21
CA SER A 447 -30.56 25.84 17.16
C SER A 447 -30.15 27.31 17.11
N SER A 448 -28.85 27.62 17.13
CA SER A 448 -28.24 28.76 16.41
C SER A 448 -26.72 28.72 16.55
N GLU A 449 -26.04 29.21 15.52
CA GLU A 449 -24.58 29.39 15.45
C GLU A 449 -24.09 30.53 16.37
N HIS A 450 -22.76 30.63 16.47
CA HIS A 450 -21.95 31.69 17.11
C HIS A 450 -21.87 31.70 18.64
N LEU A 451 -20.84 31.04 19.18
CA LEU A 451 -20.05 31.65 20.26
C LEU A 451 -18.58 31.21 20.21
N ALA A 452 -17.68 32.18 20.42
CA ALA A 452 -16.26 32.05 20.75
C ALA A 452 -15.30 31.40 19.72
N GLU A 453 -14.96 32.17 18.68
CA GLU A 453 -13.54 32.34 18.36
C GLU A 453 -12.82 32.94 19.58
N GLN A 454 -12.15 32.11 20.37
CA GLN A 454 -11.05 32.53 21.25
C GLN A 454 -10.37 31.28 21.82
N TYR A 455 -9.10 31.07 21.45
CA TYR A 455 -8.01 30.38 22.17
C TYR A 455 -6.95 29.88 21.17
N LEU A 456 -6.36 30.84 20.46
CA LEU A 456 -5.03 30.68 19.87
C LEU A 456 -4.03 31.44 20.74
N LEU A 457 -2.85 30.84 20.94
CA LEU A 457 -1.64 31.41 21.53
C LEU A 457 -1.63 31.68 23.05
N THR A 458 -1.05 30.73 23.79
CA THR A 458 -0.18 31.04 24.94
C THR A 458 1.16 30.29 24.75
N PRO A 459 2.34 30.89 25.03
CA PRO A 459 3.58 30.46 24.35
C PRO A 459 4.32 29.26 24.95
N LEU A 460 5.16 28.65 24.10
CA LEU A 460 6.11 27.56 24.33
C LEU A 460 7.25 27.84 25.36
N HIS A 461 7.05 28.68 26.36
CA HIS A 461 8.09 29.14 27.30
C HIS A 461 7.98 28.64 28.76
N VAL A 462 6.95 27.86 29.11
CA VAL A 462 6.73 27.40 30.50
C VAL A 462 7.37 26.04 30.83
N LEU A 463 7.76 25.23 29.83
CA LEU A 463 8.38 23.90 30.04
C LEU A 463 9.93 23.93 30.13
N LYS A 464 10.51 24.98 30.72
CA LYS A 464 11.98 25.12 30.82
C LYS A 464 12.54 25.25 32.25
N GLN A 465 11.77 24.84 33.28
CA GLN A 465 12.16 24.96 34.69
C GLN A 465 11.89 23.73 35.59
N PHE A 466 11.75 22.53 35.02
CA PHE A 466 11.81 21.30 35.82
C PHE A 466 13.17 20.61 35.62
N SER A 467 14.00 20.62 36.66
CA SER A 467 15.17 19.73 36.73
C SER A 467 14.69 18.28 36.84
N SER A 468 15.38 17.34 36.17
CA SER A 468 14.95 15.93 36.10
C SER A 468 14.67 15.34 37.48
N HIS A 469 15.53 15.66 38.44
CA HIS A 469 15.46 15.20 39.83
C HIS A 469 14.11 15.46 40.53
N LYS A 470 13.33 16.47 40.10
CA LYS A 470 12.00 16.77 40.66
C LYS A 470 10.86 15.99 39.97
N PHE A 471 11.08 15.54 38.73
CA PHE A 471 10.19 14.64 38.01
C PHE A 471 10.39 13.20 38.51
N ASP A 472 11.64 12.75 38.61
CA ASP A 472 12.00 11.41 39.09
C ASP A 472 11.45 11.15 40.50
N GLN A 473 11.52 12.15 41.39
CA GLN A 473 10.97 12.06 42.75
C GLN A 473 9.44 11.93 42.79
N LEU A 474 8.71 12.58 41.85
CA LEU A 474 7.25 12.43 41.73
C LEU A 474 6.84 11.07 41.17
N VAL A 475 7.67 10.46 40.32
CA VAL A 475 7.46 9.10 39.81
C VAL A 475 7.69 8.07 40.92
N GLU A 476 8.77 8.22 41.70
CA GLU A 476 9.05 7.37 42.87
C GLU A 476 7.96 7.46 43.95
N ASP A 477 7.46 8.65 44.29
CA ASP A 477 6.37 8.83 45.25
C ASP A 477 5.04 8.26 44.74
N PHE A 478 4.82 8.22 43.42
CA PHE A 478 3.64 7.61 42.81
C PHE A 478 3.71 6.08 42.82
N LEU A 479 4.88 5.50 42.57
CA LEU A 479 5.09 4.05 42.65
C LEU A 479 4.97 3.55 44.09
N ARG A 480 5.57 4.26 45.05
CA ARG A 480 5.54 3.90 46.48
C ARG A 480 4.14 3.91 47.10
N LYS A 481 3.17 4.61 46.50
CA LYS A 481 1.76 4.63 46.93
C LYS A 481 0.93 3.43 46.46
N LYS A 482 1.49 2.54 45.63
CA LYS A 482 0.78 1.31 45.19
C LYS A 482 1.09 0.08 46.03
N ASP A 483 2.14 0.11 46.84
CA ASP A 483 2.61 -1.04 47.64
C ASP A 483 2.35 -0.87 49.15
N THR A 484 1.11 -0.53 49.50
CA THR A 484 0.56 -0.75 50.86
C THR A 484 -0.78 -1.47 50.74
N PRO A 485 -1.03 -2.52 51.55
CA PRO A 485 -2.15 -3.45 51.38
C PRO A 485 -3.52 -2.87 51.75
#